data_AF-A0A3A1QV17-F1
#
_entry.id   AF-A0A3A1QV17-F1
#
_cell.length_a   1.000
_cell.length_b   1.000
_cell.length_c   1.000
_cell.angle_alpha   90.00
_cell.angle_beta   90.00
_cell.angle_gamma   90.00
#
_symmetry.space_group_name_H-M   'P 1'
#
loop_
_entity.id
_entity.type
_entity.pdbx_description
1 polymer ?
#
loop_
_entity_poly.entity_id
_entity_poly.type
_entity_poly.pdbx_seq_one_letter_code
_entity_poly.pdbx_strand_id
1 'polypeptide(L)'
;MFRSNEGFGTAEALVAVSTIFMVLGLFIPMAVGMISAMEKKENALIAARVLYEHLEEETFTGSPESSFYQRQGQVYEIVKKEGAVCIQYKNHTGDDQINCLEERGIE
;
A
#
# COMPACT_ATOMS: atom_id res chain seq x y z
N MET A 1 9.90 -62.36 5.92
CA MET A 1 8.70 -61.63 6.42
C MET A 1 9.05 -60.15 6.40
N PHE A 2 8.74 -59.45 5.30
CA PHE A 2 9.04 -58.03 5.14
C PHE A 2 8.07 -57.26 6.05
N ARG A 3 8.60 -56.67 7.13
CA ARG A 3 7.84 -55.78 8.01
C ARG A 3 7.53 -54.50 7.23
N SER A 4 6.25 -54.28 6.96
CA SER A 4 5.73 -52.98 6.58
C SER A 4 5.98 -52.01 7.74
N ASN A 5 6.87 -51.05 7.55
CA ASN A 5 6.98 -49.87 8.41
C ASN A 5 6.17 -48.77 7.75
N GLU A 6 4.90 -48.63 8.13
CA GLU A 6 4.00 -47.56 7.68
C GLU A 6 4.29 -46.24 8.42
N GLY A 7 5.56 -45.83 8.49
CA GLY A 7 5.99 -44.64 9.20
C GLY A 7 7.12 -43.93 8.48
N PHE A 8 7.01 -42.61 8.41
CA PHE A 8 8.06 -41.74 7.87
C PHE A 8 9.35 -41.92 8.68
N GLY A 9 10.43 -42.32 8.03
CA GLY A 9 11.74 -42.38 8.67
C GLY A 9 12.21 -40.99 9.08
N THR A 10 13.08 -40.88 10.09
CA THR A 10 13.65 -39.58 10.52
C THR A 10 14.34 -38.84 9.38
N ALA A 11 15.00 -39.56 8.48
CA ALA A 11 15.62 -38.99 7.28
C ALA A 11 14.58 -38.47 6.27
N GLU A 12 13.48 -39.19 6.06
CA GLU A 12 12.39 -38.75 5.17
C GLU A 12 11.68 -37.52 5.74
N ALA A 13 11.51 -37.46 7.07
CA ALA A 13 10.93 -36.31 7.75
C ALA A 13 11.81 -35.05 7.60
N LEU A 14 13.13 -35.20 7.72
CA LEU A 14 14.07 -34.10 7.47
C LEU A 14 14.00 -33.58 6.03
N VAL A 15 13.91 -34.49 5.06
CA VAL A 15 13.76 -34.11 3.65
C VAL A 15 12.42 -33.38 3.44
N ALA A 16 11.32 -33.89 3.98
CA ALA A 16 10.01 -33.24 3.88
C ALA A 16 9.98 -31.84 4.52
N VAL A 17 10.62 -31.67 5.68
CA VAL A 17 10.71 -30.36 6.35
C VAL A 17 11.59 -29.39 5.54
N SER A 18 12.70 -29.86 4.96
CA SER A 18 13.57 -29.03 4.13
C SER A 18 12.88 -28.51 2.87
N THR A 19 12.04 -29.33 2.23
CA THR A 19 11.28 -28.91 1.05
C THR A 19 10.21 -27.90 1.40
N ILE A 20 9.53 -28.05 2.56
CA ILE A 20 8.60 -27.04 3.08
C ILE A 20 9.31 -25.70 3.28
N PHE A 21 10.50 -25.69 3.90
CA PHE A 21 11.25 -24.45 4.10
C PHE A 21 11.72 -23.81 2.79
N MET A 22 12.12 -24.60 1.78
CA MET A 22 12.42 -24.06 0.45
C MET A 22 11.21 -23.39 -0.18
N VAL A 23 10.04 -24.02 -0.10
CA VAL A 23 8.79 -23.46 -0.63
C VAL A 23 8.44 -22.18 0.11
N LEU A 24 8.46 -22.18 1.45
CA LEU A 24 8.19 -20.99 2.27
C LEU A 24 9.16 -19.85 1.95
N GLY A 25 10.45 -20.17 1.72
CA GLY A 25 11.46 -19.19 1.33
C GLY A 25 11.13 -18.44 0.03
N LEU A 26 10.37 -19.06 -0.88
CA LEU A 26 9.89 -18.42 -2.11
C LEU A 26 8.55 -17.71 -1.92
N PHE A 27 7.63 -18.31 -1.17
CA PHE A 27 6.27 -17.79 -1.01
C PHE A 27 6.19 -16.57 -0.09
N ILE A 28 6.99 -16.52 0.97
CA ILE A 28 7.00 -15.38 1.91
C ILE A 28 7.35 -14.06 1.20
N PRO A 29 8.48 -13.93 0.46
CA PRO A 29 8.81 -12.68 -0.21
C PRO A 29 7.77 -12.29 -1.27
N MET A 30 7.16 -13.28 -1.95
CA MET A 30 6.07 -13.02 -2.88
C MET A 30 4.84 -12.43 -2.19
N ALA A 31 4.41 -13.02 -1.07
CA ALA A 31 3.27 -12.54 -0.30
C ALA A 31 3.50 -11.11 0.24
N VAL A 32 4.70 -10.85 0.77
CA VAL A 32 5.08 -9.51 1.25
C VAL A 32 5.06 -8.48 0.10
N GLY A 33 5.60 -8.84 -1.07
CA GLY A 33 5.55 -7.96 -2.24
C GLY A 33 4.12 -7.66 -2.70
N MET A 34 3.24 -8.65 -2.66
CA MET A 34 1.82 -8.48 -3.02
C MET A 34 1.09 -7.57 -2.04
N ILE A 35 1.30 -7.74 -0.73
CA ILE A 35 0.69 -6.90 0.31
C ILE A 35 1.16 -5.44 0.14
N SER A 36 2.47 -5.21 -0.05
CA SER A 36 3.01 -3.86 -0.28
C SER A 36 2.42 -3.20 -1.54
N ALA A 37 2.24 -3.96 -2.62
CA ALA A 37 1.61 -3.46 -3.83
C ALA A 37 0.13 -3.08 -3.63
N MET A 38 -0.63 -3.85 -2.84
CA MET A 38 -2.01 -3.50 -2.50
C MET A 38 -2.07 -2.23 -1.65
N GLU A 39 -1.22 -2.13 -0.63
CA GLU A 39 -1.18 -0.98 0.25
C GLU A 39 -0.81 0.31 -0.51
N LYS A 40 0.14 0.24 -1.44
CA LYS A 40 0.47 1.38 -2.32
C LYS A 40 -0.74 1.85 -3.13
N LYS A 41 -1.54 0.91 -3.66
CA LYS A 41 -2.75 1.25 -4.42
C LYS A 41 -3.84 1.83 -3.53
N GLU A 42 -4.03 1.26 -2.33
CA GLU A 42 -5.00 1.78 -1.36
C GLU A 42 -4.66 3.21 -0.95
N ASN A 43 -3.39 3.49 -0.60
CA ASN A 43 -2.94 4.83 -0.24
C ASN A 43 -3.12 5.83 -1.39
N ALA A 44 -2.87 5.41 -2.64
CA ALA A 44 -3.10 6.26 -3.81
C ALA A 44 -4.58 6.59 -4.01
N LEU A 45 -5.49 5.63 -3.78
CA LEU A 45 -6.93 5.84 -3.87
C LEU A 45 -7.45 6.76 -2.75
N ILE A 46 -6.96 6.57 -1.52
CA ILE A 46 -7.31 7.44 -0.38
C ILE A 46 -6.82 8.86 -0.64
N ALA A 47 -5.57 9.01 -1.10
CA ALA A 47 -5.01 10.31 -1.43
C ALA A 47 -5.84 11.02 -2.52
N ALA A 48 -6.22 10.30 -3.58
CA ALA A 48 -7.10 10.84 -4.60
C ALA A 48 -8.46 11.27 -4.03
N ARG A 49 -9.09 10.44 -3.18
CA ARG A 49 -10.37 10.78 -2.55
C ARG A 49 -10.28 12.03 -1.70
N VAL A 50 -9.25 12.15 -0.84
CA VAL A 50 -9.04 13.34 0.00
C VAL A 50 -8.88 14.59 -0.86
N LEU A 51 -8.13 14.49 -1.95
CA LEU A 51 -7.94 15.59 -2.87
C LEU A 51 -9.25 15.99 -3.58
N TYR A 52 -10.07 15.03 -3.98
CA TYR A 52 -11.40 15.30 -4.53
C TYR A 52 -12.34 15.96 -3.52
N GLU A 53 -12.38 15.45 -2.27
CA GLU A 53 -13.18 16.05 -1.17
C GLU A 53 -12.77 17.51 -0.94
N HIS A 54 -11.46 17.79 -0.93
CA HIS A 54 -10.93 19.15 -0.76
C HIS A 54 -11.33 20.09 -1.91
N LEU A 55 -11.22 19.63 -3.16
CA LEU A 55 -11.60 20.41 -4.34
C LEU A 55 -13.11 20.64 -4.41
N GLU A 56 -13.91 19.65 -4.00
CA GLU A 56 -15.36 19.76 -3.92
C GLU A 56 -15.75 20.82 -2.88
N GLU A 57 -15.17 20.77 -1.67
CA GLU A 57 -15.34 21.80 -0.65
C GLU A 57 -14.94 23.18 -1.18
N GLU A 58 -13.75 23.33 -1.76
CA GLU A 58 -13.28 24.60 -2.33
C GLU A 58 -14.24 25.15 -3.40
N THR A 59 -14.82 24.27 -4.22
CA THR A 59 -15.80 24.65 -5.26
C THR A 59 -17.13 25.10 -4.67
N PHE A 60 -17.63 24.43 -3.61
CA PHE A 60 -18.93 24.74 -3.02
C PHE A 60 -18.90 25.91 -2.02
N THR A 61 -17.86 26.01 -1.20
CA THR A 61 -17.76 27.01 -0.11
C THR A 61 -16.82 28.17 -0.46
N GLY A 62 -16.01 28.04 -1.52
CA GLY A 62 -14.97 29.01 -1.89
C GLY A 62 -13.73 28.97 -1.00
N SER A 63 -13.74 28.16 0.07
CA SER A 63 -12.60 27.96 0.95
C SER A 63 -12.69 26.60 1.66
N PRO A 64 -11.71 25.70 1.49
CA PRO A 64 -11.69 24.43 2.19
C PRO A 64 -11.54 24.63 3.70
N GLU A 65 -12.11 23.71 4.48
CA GLU A 65 -12.12 23.80 5.95
C GLU A 65 -10.74 23.50 6.56
N SER A 66 -9.97 22.63 5.91
CA SER A 66 -8.65 22.20 6.36
C SER A 66 -7.74 21.85 5.18
N SER A 67 -6.44 22.10 5.33
CA SER A 67 -5.40 21.57 4.44
C SER A 67 -4.84 20.23 4.94
N PHE A 68 -5.21 19.79 6.15
CA PHE A 68 -4.75 18.55 6.76
C PHE A 68 -5.92 17.59 6.97
N TYR A 69 -5.76 16.37 6.46
CA TYR A 69 -6.76 15.31 6.56
C TYR A 69 -6.13 14.08 7.19
N GLN A 70 -6.80 13.51 8.20
CA GLN A 70 -6.40 12.25 8.81
C GLN A 70 -7.32 11.13 8.32
N ARG A 71 -6.75 10.08 7.74
CA ARG A 71 -7.47 8.87 7.30
C ARG A 71 -6.64 7.65 7.65
N GLN A 72 -7.27 6.65 8.27
CA GLN A 72 -6.62 5.39 8.68
C GLN A 72 -5.30 5.56 9.48
N GLY A 73 -5.20 6.61 10.30
CA GLY A 73 -3.99 6.91 11.08
C GLY A 73 -2.85 7.58 10.30
N GLN A 74 -3.01 7.80 9.00
CA GLN A 74 -2.09 8.56 8.15
C GLN A 74 -2.57 10.02 8.00
N VAL A 75 -1.61 10.94 7.92
CA VAL A 75 -1.87 12.36 7.70
C VAL A 75 -1.56 12.70 6.24
N TYR A 76 -2.52 13.37 5.61
CA TYR A 76 -2.43 13.89 4.27
C TYR A 76 -2.49 15.42 4.33
N GLU A 77 -1.58 16.07 3.63
CA GLU A 77 -1.50 17.53 3.53
C GLU A 77 -1.75 17.96 2.10
N ILE A 78 -2.64 18.93 1.91
CA ILE A 78 -2.88 19.56 0.61
C ILE A 78 -1.96 20.76 0.46
N VAL A 79 -1.16 20.76 -0.60
CA VAL A 79 -0.23 21.83 -0.94
C VAL A 79 -0.48 22.32 -2.36
N LYS A 80 -0.56 23.64 -2.54
CA LYS A 80 -0.66 24.27 -3.86
C LYS A 80 0.76 24.53 -4.39
N LYS A 81 1.10 23.96 -5.54
CA LYS A 81 2.43 24.10 -6.14
C LYS A 81 2.29 24.41 -7.63
N GLU A 82 2.87 25.53 -8.08
CA GLU A 82 2.93 25.91 -9.51
C GLU A 82 1.55 25.96 -10.22
N GLY A 83 0.48 26.28 -9.49
CA GLY A 83 -0.89 26.30 -10.03
C GLY A 83 -1.62 24.96 -9.97
N ALA A 84 -0.95 23.87 -9.58
CA ALA A 84 -1.57 22.57 -9.34
C ALA A 84 -1.88 22.38 -7.85
N VAL A 85 -2.97 21.65 -7.57
CA VAL A 85 -3.28 21.18 -6.21
C VAL A 85 -2.68 19.78 -6.04
N CYS A 86 -1.80 19.64 -5.05
CA CYS A 86 -1.10 18.40 -4.75
C CYS A 86 -1.44 17.90 -3.36
N ILE A 87 -1.36 16.60 -3.17
CA ILE A 87 -1.47 15.93 -1.88
C ILE A 87 -0.13 15.30 -1.50
N GLN A 88 0.34 15.63 -0.31
CA GLN A 88 1.56 15.11 0.30
C GLN A 88 1.23 14.18 1.47
N TYR A 89 1.89 13.03 1.53
CA TYR A 89 1.76 12.09 2.64
C TYR A 89 3.02 11.25 2.80
N LYS A 90 3.27 10.74 4.00
CA LYS A 90 4.38 9.81 4.27
C LYS A 90 3.94 8.39 4.05
N ASN A 91 4.64 7.62 3.22
CA ASN A 91 4.40 6.19 3.10
C ASN A 91 4.84 5.43 4.37
N HIS A 92 4.60 4.12 4.42
CA HIS A 92 5.01 3.25 5.53
C HIS A 92 6.52 3.15 5.76
N THR A 93 7.35 3.43 4.74
CA THR A 93 8.81 3.54 4.89
C THR A 93 9.26 4.92 5.38
N GLY A 94 8.34 5.87 5.53
CA GLY A 94 8.60 7.24 5.97
C GLY A 94 9.01 8.20 4.84
N ASP A 95 8.99 7.75 3.59
CA ASP A 95 9.27 8.59 2.42
C ASP A 95 8.07 9.48 2.10
N ASP A 96 8.36 10.74 1.79
CA ASP A 96 7.35 11.69 1.31
C ASP A 96 6.90 11.32 -0.11
N GLN A 97 5.60 11.15 -0.26
CA GLN A 97 4.92 10.98 -1.55
C GLN A 97 4.15 12.25 -1.86
N ILE A 98 4.25 12.71 -3.11
CA ILE A 98 3.53 13.88 -3.60
C ILE A 98 2.80 13.48 -4.87
N ASN A 99 1.48 13.60 -4.86
CA ASN A 99 0.63 13.39 -6.04
C ASN A 99 -0.06 14.71 -6.38
N CYS A 100 0.16 15.19 -7.60
CA CYS A 100 -0.47 16.42 -8.09
C CYS A 100 -1.55 16.08 -9.11
N LEU A 101 -2.67 16.80 -9.05
CA LEU A 101 -3.58 16.86 -10.19
C LEU A 101 -3.05 17.96 -11.12
N GLU A 102 -2.50 17.55 -12.26
CA GLU A 102 -2.27 18.48 -13.37
C GLU A 102 -3.64 18.93 -13.85
N GLU A 103 -3.97 20.22 -13.70
CA GLU A 103 -5.10 20.79 -14.41
C GLU A 103 -4.83 20.63 -15.91
N ARG A 104 -5.39 19.58 -16.52
CA ARG A 104 -5.62 19.62 -17.96
C ARG A 104 -6.62 20.74 -18.17
N GLY A 105 -6.10 21.92 -18.50
CA GLY A 105 -6.87 23.10 -18.85
C GLY A 105 -8.01 22.71 -19.76
N ILE A 106 -9.23 22.84 -19.23
CA ILE A 106 -10.42 22.94 -20.06
C ILE A 106 -10.46 24.42 -20.45
N GLU A 107 -9.69 24.76 -21.49
CA GLU A 107 -9.95 25.93 -22.34
C GLU A 107 -11.00 25.56 -23.40
#